data_AF-A0A7C0XSJ5-F1
#
_entry.id   AF-A0A7C0XSJ5-F1
#
_cell.length_a   1.000
_cell.length_b   1.000
_cell.length_c   1.000
_cell.angle_alpha   90.00
_cell.angle_beta   90.00
_cell.angle_gamma   90.00
#
_symmetry.space_group_name_H-M   'P 1'
#
loop_
_entity.id
_entity.type
_entity.pdbx_description
1 polymer ?
#
loop_
_entity_poly.entity_id
_entity_poly.type
_entity_poly.pdbx_seq_one_letter_code
_entity_poly.pdbx_strand_id
1 'polypeptide(L)' 'MFDKDMQIAGYDEELWAALQGERQRQEDHIELIASENYASPRVLQAQGSVLTN' A
#
# COMPACT_ATOMS: atom_id res chain seq x y z
N MET A 1 -10.90 0.06 20.88
CA MET A 1 -10.93 0.79 19.60
C MET A 1 -9.75 0.24 18.82
N PHE A 2 -10.02 -0.44 17.70
CA PHE A 2 -9.15 -1.27 16.83
C PHE A 2 -7.69 -1.54 17.24
N ASP A 3 -7.28 -2.81 17.15
CA ASP A 3 -5.89 -3.21 17.40
C ASP A 3 -4.96 -2.59 16.35
N LYS A 4 -3.79 -2.11 16.78
CA LYS A 4 -2.77 -1.54 15.88
C LYS A 4 -2.17 -2.59 14.96
N ASP A 5 -2.30 -3.86 15.34
CA ASP A 5 -1.78 -4.99 14.59
C ASP A 5 -2.80 -5.54 13.57
N MET A 6 -3.97 -4.90 13.41
CA MET A 6 -4.93 -5.29 12.36
C MET A 6 -4.30 -5.15 10.97
N GLN A 7 -4.29 -6.24 10.22
CA GLN A 7 -3.78 -6.32 8.85
C GLN A 7 -4.88 -6.72 7.88
N ILE A 8 -4.70 -6.40 6.59
CA ILE A 8 -5.55 -6.90 5.51
C ILE A 8 -5.29 -8.40 5.27
N ALA A 9 -4.04 -8.85 5.39
CA ALA A 9 -3.67 -10.26 5.32
C ALA A 9 -4.42 -11.07 6.41
N GLY A 10 -5.02 -12.20 6.05
CA GLY A 10 -5.84 -13.00 6.96
C GLY A 10 -7.24 -12.47 7.22
N TYR A 11 -7.57 -11.26 6.77
CA TYR A 11 -8.91 -10.66 6.87
C TYR A 11 -9.62 -10.65 5.52
N ASP A 12 -8.96 -10.12 4.49
CA ASP A 12 -9.44 -10.09 3.11
C ASP A 12 -8.32 -10.56 2.17
N GLU A 13 -8.36 -11.85 1.86
CA GLU A 13 -7.35 -12.51 1.03
C GLU A 13 -7.38 -12.05 -0.43
N GLU A 14 -8.56 -11.69 -0.95
CA GLU A 14 -8.68 -11.20 -2.33
C GLU A 14 -8.01 -9.82 -2.47
N LEU A 15 -8.32 -8.91 -1.54
CA LEU A 15 -7.68 -7.59 -1.52
C LEU A 15 -6.18 -7.70 -1.24
N TRP A 16 -5.78 -8.56 -0.30
CA TRP A 16 -4.36 -8.77 -0.02
C TRP A 16 -3.60 -9.27 -1.26
N ALA A 17 -4.14 -10.24 -1.99
CA ALA A 17 -3.54 -10.76 -3.21
C ALA A 17 -3.42 -9.67 -4.29
N ALA A 18 -4.44 -8.82 -4.45
CA ALA A 18 -4.40 -7.70 -5.39
C ALA A 18 -3.29 -6.69 -5.03
N LEU A 19 -3.11 -6.35 -3.74
CA LEU A 19 -2.05 -5.46 -3.28
C LEU A 19 -0.65 -6.04 -3.54
N GLN A 20 -0.46 -7.34 -3.33
CA GLN A 20 0.83 -8.00 -3.63
C GLN A 20 1.10 -8.05 -5.14
N GLY A 21 0.07 -8.32 -5.95
CA GLY A 21 0.20 -8.33 -7.41
C GLY A 21 0.62 -6.97 -7.96
N GLU A 22 0.02 -5.88 -7.47
CA GLU A 22 0.39 -4.53 -7.91
C GLU A 22 1.81 -4.13 -7.45
N ARG A 23 2.22 -4.52 -6.23
CA ARG A 23 3.61 -4.34 -5.79
C ARG A 23 4.58 -5.00 -6.75
N GLN A 24 4.34 -6.27 -7.09
CA GLN A 24 5.19 -7.00 -8.02
C GLN A 24 5.23 -6.33 -9.40
N ARG A 25 4.08 -5.89 -9.92
CA ARG A 25 3.99 -5.16 -11.20
C ARG A 25 4.87 -3.91 -11.22
N GLN A 26 4.84 -3.12 -10.14
CA GLN A 26 5.65 -1.91 -10.02
C GLN A 26 7.16 -2.19 -9.88
N GLU A 27 7.55 -3.35 -9.35
CA GLU A 27 8.96 -3.74 -9.17
C GLU A 27 9.56 -4.39 -10.43
N ASP A 28 8.75 -5.11 -11.21
CA ASP A 28 9.21 -5.85 -12.40
C ASP A 28 9.30 -4.99 -13.67
N HIS A 29 8.70 -3.80 -13.66
CA HIS A 29 8.61 -2.93 -14.83
C HIS A 29 9.32 -1.59 -14.62
N ILE A 30 9.90 -1.08 -15.70
CA ILE A 30 10.39 0.31 -15.73
C ILE A 30 9.19 1.21 -15.95
N GLU A 31 8.87 2.02 -14.94
CA GLU A 31 7.80 3.00 -15.04
C GLU A 31 8.25 4.23 -15.83
N LEU A 32 7.62 4.45 -16.99
CA LEU A 32 7.94 5.56 -17.91
C LEU A 32 6.82 6.61 -18.00
N ILE A 33 5.78 6.46 -17.19
CA ILE A 33 4.70 7.43 -17.11
C ILE A 33 5.22 8.65 -16.34
N ALA A 34 5.41 9.76 -17.05
CA ALA A 34 6.06 10.96 -16.51
C ALA A 34 5.39 11.58 -15.27
N SER A 35 4.11 11.29 -15.05
CA SER A 35 3.34 11.77 -13.89
C SER A 35 3.35 10.82 -12.69
N GLU A 36 3.86 9.60 -12.84
CA GLU A 36 3.90 8.61 -11.76
C GLU A 36 5.21 8.66 -10.98
N ASN A 37 5.14 8.23 -9.71
CA ASN A 37 6.29 8.21 -8.82
C ASN A 37 6.06 7.27 -7.62
N TYR A 38 7.15 6.90 -6.95
CA TYR A 38 7.12 6.10 -5.73
C TYR A 38 7.12 7.01 -4.50
N ALA A 39 6.08 6.92 -3.68
CA ALA A 39 6.02 7.64 -2.41
C ALA A 39 7.03 7.05 -1.41
N SER A 40 7.70 7.91 -0.64
CA SER A 40 8.59 7.43 0.42
C SER A 40 7.79 6.74 1.55
N PRO A 41 8.40 5.78 2.30
CA PRO A 41 7.73 5.13 3.42
C PRO A 41 7.19 6.10 4.49
N ARG A 42 7.85 7.26 4.65
CA ARG A 42 7.42 8.30 5.60
C ARG A 42 6.11 8.96 5.17
N VAL A 43 5.90 9.14 3.87
CA VAL A 43 4.64 9.70 3.33
C VAL A 43 3.50 8.69 3.50
N LEU A 44 3.75 7.42 3.19
CA LEU A 44 2.76 6.35 3.38
C LEU A 44 2.36 6.18 4.85
N GLN A 45 3.32 6.30 5.77
CA GLN A 45 3.05 6.30 7.21
C GLN A 45 2.13 7.44 7.64
N ALA A 46 2.39 8.66 7.14
CA ALA A 46 1.54 9.81 7.44
C ALA A 46 0.13 9.67 6.84
N GLN A 47 0.01 9.06 5.67
CA GLN A 47 -1.27 8.81 4.99
C GLN A 47 -2.19 7.88 5.80
N GLY A 48 -1.62 6.85 6.45
CA GLY A 48 -2.36 5.94 7.34
C GLY A 48 -2.53 6.44 8.77
N SER A 49 -2.32 7.73 9.04
CA SER A 49 -2.33 8.29 10.40
C SER A 49 -3.72 8.69 10.89
N VAL A 50 -3.79 9.16 12.14
CA VAL A 50 -5.02 9.64 12.79
C VAL A 50 -5.66 10.86 12.12
N LEU A 51 -5.00 11.49 11.13
CA LEU A 51 -5.55 12.64 10.40
C LEU A 51 -6.76 12.26 9.52
N THR A 52 -7.00 10.98 9.28
CA THR A 52 -8.14 10.48 8.50
C THR A 52 -9.38 10.09 9.32
N ASN A 53 -9.37 10.31 10.65
CA ASN A 53 -10.54 10.12 11.50
C ASN A 53 -11.55 11.26 11.35
#